data_AF-A0A356R3J0-F1
#
_entry.id   AF-A0A356R3J0-F1
#
_cell.length_a   1.000
_cell.length_b   1.000
_cell.length_c   1.000
_cell.angle_alpha   90.00
_cell.angle_beta   90.00
_cell.angle_gamma   90.00
#
_symmetry.space_group_name_H-M   'P 1'
#
loop_
_entity.id
_entity.type
_entity.pdbx_description
1 polymer ?
#
loop_
_entity_poly.entity_id
_entity_poly.type
_entity_poly.pdbx_seq_one_letter_code
_entity_poly.pdbx_strand_id
1 'polypeptide(L)' 'SRYELKEGRVHHHHIRCQICGLIVDLLLCPLKKVTKLIEQQTQFIVDDHTLEFTGLCPQCQ' A
#
# COMPACT_ATOMS: atom_id res chain seq x y z
N SER A 1 -13.04 -12.58 -8.18
CA SER A 1 -12.56 -11.97 -6.92
C SER A 1 -11.21 -12.60 -6.58
N ARG A 2 -10.14 -11.81 -6.47
CA ARG A 2 -8.83 -12.29 -5.98
C ARG A 2 -8.83 -12.22 -4.46
N TYR A 3 -8.42 -13.29 -3.80
CA TYR A 3 -8.28 -13.38 -2.35
C TYR A 3 -6.78 -13.50 -2.04
N GLU A 4 -6.25 -12.63 -1.19
CA GLU A 4 -4.89 -12.75 -0.64
C GLU A 4 -4.98 -13.23 0.82
N LEU A 5 -4.26 -14.30 1.12
CA LEU A 5 -4.14 -14.85 2.47
C LEU A 5 -3.27 -13.92 3.32
N LYS A 6 -3.82 -13.44 4.44
CA LYS A 6 -3.10 -12.68 5.48
C LYS A 6 -2.20 -13.61 6.31
N GLU A 7 -1.20 -14.26 5.72
CA GLU A 7 -0.17 -14.98 6.48
C GLU A 7 1.10 -14.12 6.60
N GLY A 8 1.38 -13.65 7.82
CA GLY A 8 2.70 -13.09 8.19
C GLY A 8 3.12 -11.83 7.43
N ARG A 9 2.41 -10.70 7.66
CA ARG A 9 2.57 -9.40 6.99
C ARG A 9 4.03 -8.91 6.92
N VAL A 10 4.76 -9.33 5.89
CA VAL A 10 5.81 -8.48 5.31
C VAL A 10 5.04 -7.34 4.66
N HIS A 11 5.14 -6.16 5.24
CA HIS A 11 4.45 -4.97 4.79
C HIS A 11 4.85 -4.63 3.34
N HIS A 12 3.95 -4.84 2.38
CA HIS A 12 4.14 -4.55 0.96
C HIS A 12 2.98 -3.69 0.45
N HIS A 13 3.29 -2.77 -0.44
CA HIS A 13 2.28 -1.96 -1.15
C HIS A 13 2.28 -2.36 -2.62
N HIS A 14 1.20 -2.07 -3.33
CA HIS A 14 1.15 -2.28 -4.76
C HIS A 14 0.56 -1.08 -5.49
N ILE A 15 0.97 -0.90 -6.75
CA ILE A 15 0.32 -0.01 -7.69
C ILE A 15 -0.34 -0.82 -8.80
N ARG A 16 -1.59 -0.50 -9.13
CA ARG A 16 -2.38 -1.14 -10.18
C ARG A 16 -2.62 -0.20 -11.36
N CYS A 17 -2.40 -0.70 -12.58
CA CYS A 17 -2.79 -0.02 -13.81
C CYS A 17 -4.31 -0.05 -13.99
N GLN A 18 -4.91 1.11 -14.26
CA GLN A 18 -6.35 1.24 -14.47
C GLN A 18 -6.82 0.65 -15.80
N ILE A 19 -5.93 0.55 -16.80
CA ILE A 19 -6.27 0.06 -18.14
C ILE A 19 -6.05 -1.44 -18.25
N CYS A 20 -4.82 -1.92 -18.07
CA CYS A 20 -4.49 -3.34 -18.25
C CYS A 20 -4.53 -4.17 -16.97
N GLY A 21 -4.68 -3.53 -15.80
CA GLY A 21 -4.68 -4.23 -14.52
C GLY A 21 -3.32 -4.72 -14.04
N LEU A 22 -2.21 -4.34 -14.70
CA LEU A 22 -0.85 -4.66 -14.23
C LEU A 22 -0.66 -4.22 -12.78
N ILE A 23 -0.19 -5.11 -11.92
CA ILE A 23 0.11 -4.85 -10.51
C ILE A 23 1.63 -4.90 -10.35
N VAL A 24 2.20 -3.90 -9.69
CA VAL A 24 3.62 -3.83 -9.35
C VAL A 24 3.77 -3.64 -7.84
N ASP A 25 4.55 -4.53 -7.21
CA ASP A 25 4.88 -4.41 -5.79
C ASP A 25 5.87 -3.27 -5.55
N LEU A 26 5.56 -2.46 -4.56
CA LEU A 26 6.39 -1.39 -4.04
C LEU A 26 7.09 -1.92 -2.79
N LEU A 27 8.39 -2.16 -2.91
CA LEU A 27 9.25 -2.71 -1.85
C LEU A 27 9.56 -1.70 -0.71
N LEU A 28 8.94 -0.52 -0.72
CA LEU A 28 9.18 0.56 0.22
C LEU A 28 7.87 1.03 0.83
N CYS A 29 7.83 1.10 2.16
CA CYS A 29 6.79 1.76 2.92
C CYS A 29 7.16 3.23 3.14
N PRO A 30 6.62 4.19 2.36
CA PRO A 30 6.84 5.61 2.61
C PRO A 30 6.08 6.11 3.85
N LEU A 31 5.17 5.31 4.41
CA LEU A 31 4.22 5.76 5.43
C LEU A 31 4.71 5.66 6.87
N LYS A 32 5.86 5.05 7.16
CA LYS A 32 6.39 5.00 8.55
C LYS A 32 6.43 6.37 9.23
N LYS A 33 6.80 7.42 8.49
CA LYS A 33 6.81 8.80 9.01
C LYS A 33 5.40 9.33 9.28
N VAL A 34 4.44 9.01 8.41
CA VAL A 34 3.04 9.41 8.54
C VAL A 34 2.39 8.69 9.72
N THR A 35 2.62 7.39 9.88
CA THR A 35 2.16 6.60 11.02
C THR A 35 2.62 7.24 12.34
N LYS A 36 3.90 7.56 12.46
CA LYS A 36 4.44 8.20 13.66
C LYS A 36 3.79 9.55 13.97
N LEU A 37 3.51 10.36 12.94
CA LEU A 37 2.82 11.65 13.12
C LEU A 37 1.38 11.46 13.61
N ILE A 38 0.66 10.48 13.07
CA ILE A 38 -0.70 10.15 13.51
C ILE A 38 -0.71 9.73 14.98
N GLU A 39 0.16 8.81 15.37
CA GLU A 39 0.26 8.34 16.76
C GLU A 39 0.56 9.51 17.71
N GLN A 40 1.47 10.42 17.34
CA GLN A 40 1.80 11.60 18.14
C GLN A 40 0.64 12.59 18.27
N GLN A 41 -0.13 12.82 17.21
CA GLN A 41 -1.20 13.81 17.21
C GLN A 41 -2.51 13.30 17.80
N THR A 42 -2.77 12.00 17.67
CA THR A 42 -4.07 11.40 18.00
C THR A 42 -4.03 10.52 19.24
N GLN A 43 -2.82 10.16 19.72
CA GLN A 43 -2.60 9.18 20.78
C GLN A 43 -3.12 7.77 20.46
N PHE A 44 -3.45 7.48 19.19
CA PHE A 44 -3.72 6.13 18.76
C PHE A 44 -2.45 5.29 18.70
N ILE A 45 -2.61 3.98 18.87
CA ILE A 45 -1.60 2.98 18.56
C ILE A 45 -1.95 2.43 17.17
N VAL A 46 -1.06 2.54 16.20
CA VAL A 46 -1.35 2.13 14.82
C VAL A 46 -0.77 0.74 14.55
N ASP A 47 -1.64 -0.27 14.58
CA ASP A 47 -1.25 -1.68 14.38
C ASP A 47 -1.23 -2.13 12.90
N ASP A 48 -1.85 -1.36 11.99
CA ASP A 48 -1.91 -1.68 10.57
C ASP A 48 -2.19 -0.45 9.70
N HIS A 49 -1.91 -0.55 8.41
CA HIS A 49 -2.45 0.38 7.42
C HIS A 49 -2.60 -0.29 6.06
N THR A 50 -3.62 0.13 5.31
CA THR A 50 -3.86 -0.30 3.93
C THR A 50 -3.64 0.88 3.00
N LEU A 51 -2.84 0.68 1.95
CA LEU A 51 -2.54 1.68 0.94
C LEU A 51 -2.61 1.03 -0.43
N GLU A 52 -3.48 1.54 -1.28
CA GLU A 52 -3.65 1.12 -2.67
C GLU A 52 -3.27 2.30 -3.57
N PHE A 53 -2.40 2.05 -4.56
CA PHE A 53 -2.13 3.02 -5.61
C PHE A 53 -2.77 2.59 -6.92
N THR A 54 -3.33 3.53 -7.65
CA THR A 54 -3.84 3.31 -9.01
C THR A 54 -3.30 4.35 -9.97
N GLY A 55 -2.94 3.94 -11.18
CA GLY A 55 -2.40 4.82 -12.22
C GLY A 55 -2.34 4.16 -13.59
N LEU A 56 -1.48 4.66 -14.47
CA LEU A 56 -1.22 4.10 -15.80
C LEU A 56 0.19 3.51 -15.85
N CYS A 57 0.31 2.23 -16.25
CA CYS A 57 1.62 1.64 -16.47
C CYS A 57 2.28 2.24 -17.73
N PRO A 58 3.61 2.13 -17.91
CA PRO A 58 4.31 2.68 -19.07
C PRO A 58 3.79 2.21 -20.44
N GLN A 59 3.10 1.06 -20.50
CA GLN A 59 2.51 0.54 -21.74
C GLN A 59 1.11 1.13 -22.04
N CYS A 60 0.46 1.75 -21.05
CA CYS A 60 -0.91 2.27 -21.16
C CYS A 60 -0.97 3.80 -21.03
N GLN A 61 0.18 4.47 -20.92
CA GLN A 61 0.32 5.90 -21.14
C GLN A 61 0.33 6.17 -22.65
#